data_AF-A0A925LDP7-F1
#
_entry.id   AF-A0A925LDP7-F1
#
_cell.length_a   1.000
_cell.length_b   1.000
_cell.length_c   1.000
_cell.angle_alpha   90.00
_cell.angle_beta   90.00
_cell.angle_gamma   90.00
#
_symmetry.space_group_name_H-M   'P 1'
#
loop_
_entity.id
_entity.type
_entity.pdbx_description
1 polymer ?
#
loop_
_entity_poly.entity_id
_entity_poly.type
_entity_poly.pdbx_seq_one_letter_code
_entity_poly.pdbx_strand_id
1 'polypeptide(L)'
;MNLPTDPAVERFLAHFADALHDSSFVKLVLAKPQRASDDLLRLTARLVLLRGEAALSLVYTHKTRDITKNHGLHEGVALLRELLGSTFRNAHLHTQSEEWQLSISKKGQCTLHVAAASHAADAPTAHDREKQRWLELTRPFLTELGVTTAQHQLIPAMSRKWKQINKFIEVFAHALASSPLADVKEKAKQLNVIDFGSGKGYLTFAIHDWLRHSMGVNAQVTGVELRPDMVA
;
A
#
# COMPACT_ATOMS: atom_id res chain seq x y z
N MET A 1 -4.45 -36.06 -3.98
CA MET A 1 -4.95 -35.90 -5.36
C MET A 1 -3.98 -34.91 -6.01
N ASN A 2 -2.97 -35.43 -6.72
CA ASN A 2 -1.91 -34.62 -7.32
C ASN A 2 -2.49 -33.90 -8.55
N LEU A 3 -2.74 -32.60 -8.39
CA LEU A 3 -3.16 -31.66 -9.45
C LEU A 3 -2.01 -30.98 -10.26
N PRO A 4 -0.70 -31.24 -10.09
CA PRO A 4 0.34 -30.31 -10.57
C PRO A 4 0.70 -30.45 -12.05
N THR A 5 -0.22 -30.88 -12.93
CA THR A 5 0.12 -31.08 -14.36
C THR A 5 -1.09 -30.90 -15.28
N ASP A 6 -2.05 -30.08 -14.86
CA ASP A 6 -3.12 -29.65 -15.77
C ASP A 6 -2.56 -28.56 -16.71
N PRO A 7 -2.74 -28.69 -18.04
CA PRO A 7 -2.22 -27.71 -19.01
C PRO A 7 -2.66 -26.26 -18.74
N ALA A 8 -3.86 -26.05 -18.17
CA ALA A 8 -4.34 -24.72 -17.82
C ALA A 8 -3.57 -24.12 -16.63
N VAL A 9 -3.16 -24.94 -15.67
CA VAL A 9 -2.35 -24.51 -14.52
C VAL A 9 -0.94 -24.17 -14.99
N GLU A 10 -0.33 -25.01 -15.85
CA GLU A 10 1.00 -24.72 -16.41
C GLU A 10 1.01 -23.43 -17.22
N ARG A 11 0.01 -23.24 -18.09
CA ARG A 11 -0.11 -22.04 -18.91
C ARG A 11 -0.28 -20.79 -18.05
N PHE A 12 -1.06 -20.88 -16.96
CA PHE A 12 -1.21 -19.78 -16.01
C PHE A 12 0.10 -19.45 -15.27
N LEU A 13 0.82 -20.46 -14.79
CA LEU A 13 2.10 -20.27 -14.07
C LEU A 13 3.21 -19.76 -14.99
N ALA A 14 3.27 -20.23 -16.23
CA ALA A 14 4.19 -19.72 -17.25
C ALA A 14 3.92 -18.24 -17.52
N HIS A 15 2.67 -17.88 -17.80
CA HIS A 15 2.32 -16.48 -18.04
C HIS A 15 2.57 -15.59 -16.81
N PHE A 16 2.34 -16.10 -15.59
CA PHE A 16 2.70 -15.38 -14.37
C PHE A 16 4.22 -15.13 -14.28
N ALA A 17 5.05 -16.12 -14.59
CA ALA A 17 6.50 -15.96 -14.59
C ALA A 17 6.97 -14.95 -15.66
N ASP A 18 6.40 -15.00 -16.86
CA ASP A 18 6.68 -14.04 -17.94
C ASP A 18 6.27 -12.62 -17.52
N ALA A 19 5.10 -12.45 -16.91
CA ALA A 19 4.63 -11.15 -16.44
C ALA A 19 5.52 -10.53 -15.35
N LEU A 20 6.18 -11.36 -14.53
CA LEU A 20 7.17 -10.89 -13.57
C LEU A 20 8.47 -10.45 -14.25
N HIS A 21 8.90 -11.17 -15.29
CA HIS A 21 10.12 -10.85 -16.04
C HIS A 21 9.96 -9.56 -16.83
N ASP A 22 8.85 -9.42 -17.55
CA ASP A 22 8.58 -8.28 -18.44
C ASP A 22 7.98 -7.08 -17.68
N SER A 23 7.94 -7.14 -16.34
CA SER A 23 7.41 -6.07 -15.47
C SER A 23 5.97 -5.64 -15.79
N SER A 24 5.19 -6.52 -16.43
CA SER A 24 3.77 -6.31 -16.75
C SER A 24 2.84 -6.78 -15.63
N PHE A 25 3.37 -7.46 -14.62
CA PHE A 25 2.63 -7.94 -13.45
C PHE A 25 2.11 -6.78 -12.58
N VAL A 26 0.80 -6.78 -12.29
CA VAL A 26 0.16 -5.79 -11.40
C VAL A 26 -0.17 -6.42 -10.05
N LYS A 27 -0.91 -7.52 -10.03
CA LYS A 27 -1.36 -8.19 -8.81
C LYS A 27 -1.86 -9.60 -9.10
N LEU A 28 -1.67 -10.51 -8.15
CA LEU A 28 -2.28 -11.83 -8.16
C LEU A 28 -3.11 -12.04 -6.89
N VAL A 29 -4.27 -12.67 -7.04
CA VAL A 29 -5.14 -13.05 -5.91
C VAL A 29 -5.44 -14.54 -5.99
N LEU A 30 -5.17 -15.25 -4.89
CA LEU A 30 -5.68 -16.59 -4.68
C LEU A 30 -6.87 -16.54 -3.72
N ALA A 31 -7.96 -17.20 -4.11
CA ALA A 31 -9.22 -17.19 -3.39
C ALA A 31 -9.84 -18.59 -3.34
N LYS A 32 -10.96 -18.70 -2.59
CA LYS A 32 -11.68 -19.96 -2.34
C LYS A 32 -10.76 -21.04 -1.76
N PRO A 33 -10.31 -20.87 -0.50
CA PRO A 33 -9.53 -21.88 0.19
C PRO A 33 -10.29 -23.21 0.26
N GLN A 34 -9.59 -24.34 0.16
CA GLN A 34 -10.21 -25.67 0.15
C GLN A 34 -10.72 -26.08 1.52
N ARG A 35 -10.03 -25.67 2.59
CA ARG A 35 -10.41 -25.94 3.98
C ARG A 35 -11.14 -24.73 4.53
N ALA A 36 -12.43 -24.89 4.82
CA ALA A 36 -13.23 -23.85 5.47
C ALA A 36 -12.85 -23.63 6.95
N SER A 37 -12.02 -24.51 7.52
CA SER A 37 -11.60 -24.48 8.93
C SER A 37 -10.33 -23.67 9.21
N ASP A 38 -9.56 -23.32 8.18
CA ASP A 38 -8.45 -22.38 8.36
C ASP A 38 -9.03 -20.98 8.23
N ASP A 39 -8.79 -20.10 9.20
CA ASP A 39 -9.25 -18.71 9.17
C ASP A 39 -8.69 -17.89 7.98
N LEU A 40 -7.92 -18.51 7.09
CA LEU A 40 -7.38 -17.98 5.86
C LEU A 40 -8.50 -17.75 4.84
N LEU A 41 -8.59 -16.53 4.32
CA LEU A 41 -9.63 -16.10 3.38
C LEU A 41 -9.09 -16.00 1.95
N ARG A 42 -7.92 -15.40 1.79
CA ARG A 42 -7.27 -15.16 0.49
C ARG A 42 -5.78 -14.92 0.64
N LEU A 43 -5.06 -15.07 -0.46
CA LEU A 43 -3.68 -14.60 -0.61
C LEU A 43 -3.64 -13.52 -1.69
N THR A 44 -2.94 -12.42 -1.44
CA THR A 44 -2.62 -11.42 -2.47
C THR A 44 -1.13 -11.30 -2.66
N ALA A 45 -0.65 -11.36 -3.91
CA ALA A 45 0.75 -11.15 -4.26
C ALA A 45 0.92 -9.83 -5.02
N ARG A 46 2.01 -9.11 -4.71
CA ARG A 46 2.46 -7.91 -5.42
C ARG A 46 3.99 -7.91 -5.53
N LEU A 47 4.51 -7.29 -6.59
CA LEU A 47 5.94 -7.06 -6.72
C LEU A 47 6.37 -5.94 -5.76
N VAL A 48 7.54 -6.06 -5.14
CA VAL A 48 8.14 -5.04 -4.28
C VAL A 48 9.66 -5.03 -4.50
N LEU A 49 10.30 -3.87 -4.33
CA LEU A 49 11.76 -3.82 -4.19
C LEU A 49 12.15 -3.90 -2.72
N LEU A 50 13.01 -4.86 -2.38
CA LEU A 50 13.61 -5.01 -1.06
C LEU A 50 15.13 -4.89 -1.19
N ARG A 51 15.70 -3.84 -0.62
CA ARG A 51 17.15 -3.56 -0.67
C ARG A 51 17.73 -3.55 -2.10
N GLY A 52 16.93 -3.12 -3.09
CA GLY A 52 17.32 -3.06 -4.50
C GLY A 52 16.97 -4.31 -5.31
N GLU A 53 16.53 -5.40 -4.68
CA GLU A 53 16.15 -6.64 -5.37
C GLU A 53 14.64 -6.80 -5.47
N ALA A 54 14.16 -7.27 -6.62
CA ALA A 54 12.75 -7.54 -6.84
C ALA A 54 12.30 -8.79 -6.07
N ALA A 55 11.23 -8.65 -5.30
CA ALA A 55 10.64 -9.71 -4.50
C ALA A 55 9.11 -9.71 -4.62
N LEU A 56 8.50 -10.86 -4.40
CA LEU A 56 7.06 -11.01 -4.28
C LEU A 56 6.65 -10.86 -2.82
N SER A 57 5.83 -9.85 -2.53
CA SER A 57 5.18 -9.69 -1.24
C SER A 57 3.83 -10.40 -1.25
N LEU A 58 3.71 -11.45 -0.44
CA LEU A 58 2.53 -12.28 -0.28
C LEU A 58 1.82 -11.93 1.02
N VAL A 59 0.60 -11.43 0.92
CA VAL A 59 -0.27 -11.12 2.06
C VAL A 59 -1.31 -12.22 2.20
N TYR A 60 -1.20 -13.00 3.26
CA TYR A 60 -2.16 -13.99 3.69
C TYR A 60 -3.19 -13.31 4.59
N THR A 61 -4.41 -13.13 4.08
CA THR A 61 -5.50 -12.51 4.84
C THR A 61 -6.27 -13.58 5.57
N HIS A 62 -6.27 -13.49 6.90
CA HIS A 62 -7.13 -14.27 7.78
C HIS A 62 -8.27 -13.40 8.32
N LYS A 63 -9.27 -14.00 8.97
CA LYS A 63 -10.41 -13.26 9.55
C LYS A 63 -10.02 -12.13 10.51
N THR A 64 -8.95 -12.31 11.29
CA THR A 64 -8.56 -11.37 12.36
C THR A 64 -7.19 -10.74 12.17
N ARG A 65 -6.42 -11.18 11.16
CA ARG A 65 -5.05 -10.68 10.93
C ARG A 65 -4.59 -10.90 9.49
N ASP A 66 -3.68 -10.05 9.05
CA ASP A 66 -2.94 -10.22 7.81
C ASP A 66 -1.49 -10.61 8.14
N ILE A 67 -0.95 -11.61 7.43
CA ILE A 67 0.45 -12.04 7.53
C ILE A 67 1.14 -11.75 6.21
N THR A 68 2.22 -10.96 6.24
CA THR A 68 3.01 -10.65 5.05
C THR A 68 4.29 -11.48 5.04
N LYS A 69 4.57 -12.14 3.91
CA LYS A 69 5.82 -12.85 3.65
C LYS A 69 6.39 -12.38 2.32
N ASN A 70 7.69 -12.15 2.27
CA ASN A 70 8.37 -11.76 1.03
C ASN A 70 9.23 -12.90 0.54
N HIS A 71 9.20 -13.16 -0.76
CA HIS A 71 9.93 -14.25 -1.42
C HIS A 71 10.63 -13.73 -2.67
N GLY A 72 11.73 -14.37 -3.07
CA GLY A 72 12.30 -14.11 -4.40
C GLY A 72 11.31 -14.47 -5.51
N LEU A 73 11.51 -13.96 -6.73
CA LEU A 73 10.57 -14.20 -7.84
C LEU A 73 10.43 -15.69 -8.16
N HIS A 74 11.55 -16.40 -8.30
CA HIS A 74 11.58 -17.83 -8.57
C HIS A 74 10.90 -18.65 -7.46
N GLU A 75 11.21 -18.35 -6.19
CA GLU A 75 10.59 -19.00 -5.03
C GLU A 75 9.08 -18.75 -4.97
N GLY A 76 8.63 -17.53 -5.30
CA GLY A 76 7.22 -17.18 -5.31
C GLY A 76 6.42 -17.92 -6.38
N VAL A 77 6.99 -18.14 -7.57
CA VAL A 77 6.38 -18.97 -8.63
C VAL A 77 6.26 -20.43 -8.16
N ALA A 78 7.31 -20.98 -7.55
CA ALA A 78 7.29 -22.34 -7.01
C ALA A 78 6.24 -22.49 -5.89
N LEU A 79 6.17 -21.53 -4.97
CA LEU A 79 5.18 -21.52 -3.89
C LEU A 79 3.75 -21.42 -4.43
N LEU A 80 3.53 -20.63 -5.50
CA LEU A 80 2.22 -20.53 -6.13
C LEU A 80 1.73 -21.84 -6.71
N ARG A 81 2.63 -22.59 -7.35
CA ARG A 81 2.35 -23.94 -7.84
C ARG A 81 1.88 -24.86 -6.73
N GLU A 82 2.52 -24.80 -5.57
CA GLU A 82 2.13 -25.61 -4.42
C GLU A 82 0.76 -25.20 -3.86
N LEU A 83 0.47 -23.90 -3.80
CA LEU A 83 -0.77 -23.37 -3.21
C LEU A 83 -1.99 -23.58 -4.10
N LEU A 84 -1.82 -23.58 -5.43
CA LEU A 84 -2.89 -23.83 -6.38
C LEU A 84 -3.32 -25.29 -6.35
N GLY A 85 -4.62 -25.53 -6.19
CA GLY A 85 -5.18 -26.88 -6.16
C GLY A 85 -4.98 -27.62 -4.83
N SER A 86 -4.03 -27.24 -3.98
CA SER A 86 -3.91 -27.75 -2.60
C SER A 86 -4.66 -26.86 -1.61
N THR A 87 -4.44 -25.55 -1.67
CA THR A 87 -4.90 -24.58 -0.69
C THR A 87 -6.00 -23.73 -1.28
N PHE A 88 -5.80 -23.18 -2.49
CA PHE A 88 -6.76 -22.31 -3.16
C PHE A 88 -7.29 -22.94 -4.45
N ARG A 89 -8.54 -22.61 -4.79
CA ARG A 89 -9.18 -23.09 -6.03
C ARG A 89 -9.31 -22.03 -7.10
N ASN A 90 -9.17 -20.75 -6.76
CA ASN A 90 -9.27 -19.68 -7.71
C ASN A 90 -7.97 -18.86 -7.69
N ALA A 91 -7.49 -18.49 -8.87
CA ALA A 91 -6.36 -17.60 -9.08
C ALA A 91 -6.76 -16.52 -10.08
N HIS A 92 -6.53 -15.26 -9.72
CA HIS A 92 -6.86 -14.10 -10.54
C HIS A 92 -5.59 -13.27 -10.70
N LEU A 93 -4.98 -13.36 -11.87
CA LEU A 93 -3.79 -12.62 -12.25
C LEU A 93 -4.19 -11.40 -13.06
N HIS A 94 -3.76 -10.24 -12.62
CA HIS A 94 -3.90 -8.98 -13.34
C HIS A 94 -2.52 -8.57 -13.84
N THR A 95 -2.41 -8.39 -15.15
CA THR A 95 -1.30 -7.72 -15.82
C THR A 95 -1.76 -6.35 -16.31
N GLN A 96 -0.86 -5.58 -16.91
CA GLN A 96 -1.18 -4.25 -17.46
C GLN A 96 -2.21 -4.32 -18.61
N SER A 97 -2.21 -5.42 -19.37
CA SER A 97 -3.02 -5.58 -20.59
C SER A 97 -4.09 -6.67 -20.48
N GLU A 98 -3.93 -7.64 -19.57
CA GLU A 98 -4.75 -8.84 -19.52
C GLU A 98 -5.14 -9.22 -18.09
N GLU A 99 -6.28 -9.90 -17.99
CA GLU A 99 -6.72 -10.57 -16.78
C GLU A 99 -6.88 -12.06 -17.03
N TRP A 100 -6.21 -12.85 -16.21
CA TRP A 100 -6.20 -14.31 -16.28
C TRP A 100 -6.88 -14.87 -15.04
N GLN A 101 -7.95 -15.64 -15.25
CA GLN A 101 -8.72 -16.28 -14.19
C GLN A 101 -8.65 -17.79 -14.31
N LEU A 102 -7.97 -18.43 -13.37
CA LEU A 102 -7.90 -19.86 -13.22
C LEU A 102 -8.87 -20.32 -12.13
N SER A 103 -9.74 -21.28 -12.43
CA SER A 103 -10.62 -21.91 -11.46
C SER A 103 -10.47 -23.42 -11.48
N ILE A 104 -10.34 -24.02 -10.30
CA ILE A 104 -10.17 -25.47 -10.09
C ILE A 104 -11.40 -25.98 -9.36
N SER A 105 -12.15 -26.88 -9.99
CA SER A 105 -13.37 -27.43 -9.41
C SER A 105 -13.06 -28.39 -8.25
N LYS A 106 -14.08 -28.72 -7.44
CA LYS A 106 -13.98 -29.77 -6.41
C LYS A 106 -13.53 -31.14 -6.97
N LYS A 107 -13.82 -31.39 -8.25
CA LYS A 107 -13.47 -32.62 -8.97
C LYS A 107 -12.11 -32.53 -9.66
N GLY A 108 -11.39 -31.42 -9.51
CA GLY A 108 -10.07 -31.20 -10.10
C GLY A 108 -10.06 -30.72 -11.56
N GLN A 109 -11.22 -30.35 -12.11
CA GLN A 109 -11.28 -29.76 -13.45
C GLN A 109 -10.79 -28.32 -13.41
N CYS A 110 -9.83 -27.97 -14.25
CA CYS A 110 -9.29 -26.62 -14.36
C CYS A 110 -9.92 -25.88 -15.54
N THR A 111 -10.36 -24.65 -15.30
CA THR A 111 -10.81 -23.73 -16.35
C THR A 111 -9.97 -22.47 -16.29
N LEU A 112 -9.48 -22.04 -17.45
CA LEU A 112 -8.71 -20.82 -17.62
C LEU A 112 -9.45 -19.87 -18.55
N HIS A 113 -9.74 -18.68 -18.06
CA HIS A 113 -10.34 -17.60 -18.82
C HIS A 113 -9.36 -16.45 -18.92
N VAL A 114 -9.22 -15.88 -20.12
CA VAL A 114 -8.35 -14.74 -20.40
C VAL A 114 -9.21 -13.63 -21.01
N ALA A 115 -9.10 -12.43 -20.45
CA ALA A 115 -9.76 -11.23 -20.96
C ALA A 115 -8.73 -10.11 -21.12
N ALA A 116 -8.99 -9.19 -22.04
CA ALA A 116 -8.29 -7.91 -22.04
C ALA A 116 -8.65 -7.15 -20.75
N ALA A 117 -7.68 -6.47 -20.15
CA ALA A 117 -7.93 -5.64 -18.98
C ALA A 117 -8.89 -4.50 -19.36
N SER A 118 -10.06 -4.46 -18.71
CA SER A 118 -11.12 -3.47 -18.99
C SER A 118 -10.79 -2.06 -18.50
N HIS A 119 -9.68 -1.93 -17.79
CA HIS A 119 -8.99 -0.67 -17.52
C HIS A 119 -7.53 -0.90 -17.89
N ALA A 120 -6.93 0.00 -18.67
CA ALA A 120 -5.47 0.12 -18.69
C ALA A 120 -5.08 0.36 -17.23
N ALA A 121 -4.68 -0.71 -16.54
CA ALA A 121 -4.18 -0.60 -15.19
C ALA A 121 -2.94 0.24 -15.36
N ASP A 122 -2.99 1.50 -14.90
CA ASP A 122 -1.82 2.36 -14.78
C ASP A 122 -0.68 1.45 -14.35
N ALA A 123 0.30 1.30 -15.25
CA ALA A 123 1.46 0.49 -15.00
C ALA A 123 1.93 0.84 -13.58
N PRO A 124 2.29 -0.15 -12.72
CA PRO A 124 3.03 0.17 -11.51
C PRO A 124 4.41 0.66 -11.95
N THR A 125 4.44 1.89 -12.44
CA THR A 125 5.63 2.67 -12.71
C THR A 125 6.30 2.80 -11.37
N ALA A 126 7.47 2.17 -11.28
CA ALA A 126 8.40 2.25 -10.18
C ALA A 126 7.77 1.95 -8.80
N HIS A 127 8.06 0.76 -8.29
CA HIS A 127 8.07 0.54 -6.84
C HIS A 127 9.16 1.34 -6.10
N ASP A 128 9.71 2.35 -6.76
CA ASP A 128 10.29 3.54 -6.15
C ASP A 128 9.41 4.75 -6.49
N ARG A 129 8.17 4.76 -5.98
CA ARG A 129 7.70 6.03 -5.45
C ARG A 129 8.70 6.34 -4.35
N GLU A 130 9.76 7.08 -4.70
CA GLU A 130 10.52 7.86 -3.73
C GLU A 130 9.46 8.38 -2.78
N LYS A 131 9.42 7.86 -1.56
CA LYS A 131 8.35 8.19 -0.62
C LYS A 131 8.34 9.69 -0.58
N GLN A 132 7.34 10.33 -1.18
CA GLN A 132 7.28 11.77 -1.26
C GLN A 132 7.25 12.23 0.19
N ARG A 133 8.40 12.68 0.68
CA ARG A 133 8.56 13.06 2.08
C ARG A 133 7.94 14.44 2.15
N TRP A 134 6.66 14.48 2.49
CA TRP A 134 5.89 15.71 2.62
C TRP A 134 6.53 16.68 3.63
N LEU A 135 7.29 16.12 4.57
CA LEU A 135 8.11 16.84 5.53
C LEU A 135 9.53 16.28 5.57
N GLU A 136 10.48 17.18 5.79
CA GLU A 136 11.87 16.83 6.11
C GLU A 136 12.02 16.54 7.61
N LEU A 137 12.93 15.64 7.98
CA LEU A 137 13.22 15.36 9.40
C LEU A 137 13.88 16.55 10.12
N THR A 138 14.37 17.53 9.35
CA THR A 138 14.97 18.78 9.83
C THR A 138 13.94 19.79 10.34
N ARG A 139 12.63 19.55 10.13
CA ARG A 139 11.58 20.48 10.58
C ARG A 139 11.61 20.64 12.11
N PRO A 140 11.72 21.88 12.65
CA PRO A 140 11.94 22.10 14.09
C PRO A 140 10.89 21.45 15.00
N PHE A 141 9.62 21.49 14.59
CA PHE A 141 8.52 20.94 15.40
C PHE A 141 8.66 19.42 15.63
N LEU A 142 9.37 18.69 14.77
CA LEU A 142 9.60 17.25 14.95
C LEU A 142 10.54 16.99 16.13
N THR A 143 11.52 17.86 16.35
CA THR A 143 12.43 17.77 17.49
C THR A 143 11.71 18.15 18.79
N GLU A 144 10.97 19.26 18.78
CA GLU A 144 10.20 19.73 19.95
C GLU A 144 9.15 18.70 20.42
N LEU A 145 8.52 17.99 19.49
CA LEU A 145 7.55 16.94 19.81
C LEU A 145 8.18 15.56 20.07
N GLY A 146 9.51 15.47 20.09
CA GLY A 146 10.27 14.26 20.39
C GLY A 146 10.18 13.18 19.31
N VAL A 147 9.92 13.54 18.06
CA VAL A 147 9.95 12.63 16.90
C VAL A 147 11.39 12.42 16.41
N THR A 148 12.18 13.49 16.41
CA THR A 148 13.59 13.47 16.02
C THR A 148 14.51 13.82 17.18
N THR A 149 15.76 13.37 17.11
CA THR A 149 16.82 13.82 18.01
C THR A 149 17.21 15.27 17.69
N ALA A 150 18.04 15.89 18.55
CA ALA A 150 18.61 17.21 18.29
C ALA A 150 19.44 17.27 16.99
N GLN A 151 19.94 16.12 16.51
CA GLN A 151 20.64 15.98 15.24
C GLN A 151 19.70 15.63 14.07
N HIS A 152 18.39 15.84 14.23
CA HIS A 152 17.35 15.58 13.23
C HIS A 152 17.28 14.11 12.75
N GLN A 153 17.71 13.16 13.59
CA GLN A 153 17.57 11.74 13.30
C GLN A 153 16.25 11.21 13.87
N LEU A 154 15.53 10.41 13.09
CA LEU A 154 14.27 9.80 13.55
C LEU A 154 14.53 8.88 14.75
N ILE A 155 13.83 9.12 15.85
CA ILE A 155 13.88 8.25 17.02
C ILE A 155 13.17 6.93 16.68
N PRO A 156 13.82 5.75 16.82
CA PRO A 156 13.24 4.48 16.37
C PRO A 156 11.84 4.19 16.94
N ALA A 157 11.62 4.48 18.22
CA ALA A 157 10.32 4.32 18.88
C ALA A 157 9.21 5.20 18.28
N MET A 158 9.57 6.33 17.66
CA MET A 158 8.63 7.26 17.03
C MET A 158 8.42 6.98 15.54
N SER A 159 9.01 5.93 14.98
CA SER A 159 8.84 5.56 13.56
C SER A 159 7.38 5.38 13.16
N ARG A 160 6.54 4.84 14.05
CA ARG A 160 5.10 4.71 13.80
C ARG A 160 4.42 6.07 13.73
N LYS A 161 4.77 7.00 14.63
CA LYS A 161 4.25 8.37 14.66
C LYS A 161 4.69 9.14 13.41
N TRP A 162 5.94 9.01 13.00
CA TRP A 162 6.47 9.61 11.77
C TRP A 162 5.72 9.15 10.52
N LYS A 163 5.47 7.84 10.39
CA LYS A 163 4.66 7.29 9.29
C LYS A 163 3.22 7.83 9.32
N GLN A 164 2.63 7.95 10.52
CA GLN A 164 1.29 8.52 10.69
C GLN A 164 1.22 9.97 10.20
N ILE A 165 2.19 10.81 10.58
CA ILE A 165 2.24 12.22 10.17
C ILE A 165 2.32 12.34 8.64
N ASN A 166 3.21 11.59 8.00
CA ASN A 166 3.36 11.65 6.53
C ASN A 166 2.10 11.15 5.81
N LYS A 167 1.51 10.05 6.27
CA LYS A 167 0.27 9.54 5.65
C LYS A 167 -0.89 10.51 5.83
N PHE A 168 -0.95 11.19 6.96
CA PHE A 168 -1.97 12.19 7.21
C PHE A 168 -1.84 13.38 6.24
N ILE A 169 -0.62 13.91 6.03
CA ILE A 169 -0.41 14.99 5.05
C ILE A 169 -0.77 14.53 3.64
N GLU A 170 -0.40 13.31 3.24
CA GLU A 170 -0.78 12.75 1.93
C GLU A 170 -2.30 12.79 1.74
N VAL A 171 -3.07 12.30 2.72
CA VAL A 171 -4.54 12.31 2.67
C VAL A 171 -5.09 13.73 2.65
N PHE A 172 -4.55 14.62 3.48
CA PHE A 172 -4.96 16.02 3.53
C PHE A 172 -4.67 16.75 2.22
N ALA A 173 -3.52 16.51 1.60
CA ALA A 173 -3.13 17.10 0.33
C ALA A 173 -4.09 16.71 -0.79
N HIS A 174 -4.46 15.42 -0.86
CA HIS A 174 -5.47 14.96 -1.81
C HIS A 174 -6.84 15.59 -1.55
N ALA A 175 -7.28 15.67 -0.29
CA ALA A 175 -8.54 16.30 0.07
C ALA A 175 -8.57 17.79 -0.31
N LEU A 176 -7.48 18.53 -0.04
CA LEU A 176 -7.35 19.94 -0.39
C LEU A 176 -7.41 20.14 -1.91
N ALA A 177 -6.67 19.34 -2.68
CA ALA A 177 -6.63 19.42 -4.14
C ALA A 177 -7.97 19.07 -4.80
N SER A 178 -8.79 18.22 -4.17
CA SER A 178 -10.15 17.89 -4.64
C SER A 178 -11.24 18.82 -4.10
N SER A 179 -10.87 19.82 -3.30
CA SER A 179 -11.83 20.76 -2.71
C SER A 179 -11.95 22.04 -3.53
N PRO A 180 -13.00 22.86 -3.31
CA PRO A 180 -13.10 24.22 -3.86
C PRO A 180 -11.99 25.18 -3.41
N LEU A 181 -11.11 24.74 -2.50
CA LEU A 181 -9.97 25.49 -1.98
C LEU A 181 -8.65 25.11 -2.69
N ALA A 182 -8.70 24.28 -3.73
CA ALA A 182 -7.51 23.84 -4.45
C ALA A 182 -6.65 25.00 -4.99
N ASP A 183 -7.30 26.11 -5.36
CA ASP A 183 -6.65 27.31 -5.91
C ASP A 183 -6.40 28.41 -4.85
N VAL A 184 -6.36 28.05 -3.57
CA VAL A 184 -6.17 29.00 -2.45
C VAL A 184 -4.84 29.77 -2.56
N LYS A 185 -3.81 29.12 -3.12
CA LYS A 185 -2.48 29.72 -3.32
C LYS A 185 -2.53 30.79 -4.41
N GLU A 186 -3.14 30.47 -5.54
CA GLU A 186 -3.29 31.34 -6.71
C GLU A 186 -4.20 32.54 -6.39
N LYS A 187 -5.23 32.31 -5.58
CA LYS A 187 -6.14 33.38 -5.11
C LYS A 187 -5.55 34.24 -4.00
N ALA A 188 -4.33 33.92 -3.52
CA ALA A 188 -3.66 34.60 -2.40
C ALA A 188 -4.56 34.76 -1.15
N LYS A 189 -5.50 33.82 -0.93
CA LYS A 189 -6.42 33.85 0.21
C LYS A 189 -5.77 33.17 1.41
N GLN A 190 -6.11 33.64 2.60
CA GLN A 190 -5.71 32.95 3.83
C GLN A 190 -6.51 31.65 3.97
N LEU A 191 -5.82 30.55 4.22
CA LEU A 191 -6.42 29.25 4.53
C LEU A 191 -6.52 29.08 6.05
N ASN A 192 -7.74 28.94 6.57
CA ASN A 192 -7.97 28.66 7.99
C ASN A 192 -8.27 27.17 8.19
N VAL A 193 -7.50 26.51 9.05
CA VAL A 193 -7.67 25.10 9.39
C VAL A 193 -7.92 24.97 10.89
N ILE A 194 -8.93 24.20 11.27
CA ILE A 194 -9.26 23.91 12.67
C ILE A 194 -9.14 22.40 12.88
N ASP A 195 -8.27 22.00 13.81
CA ASP A 195 -7.98 20.61 14.17
C ASP A 195 -8.63 20.27 15.51
N PHE A 196 -9.75 19.55 15.46
CA PHE A 196 -10.49 19.12 16.65
C PHE A 196 -9.90 17.84 17.23
N GLY A 197 -9.59 17.85 18.54
CA GLY A 197 -8.93 16.75 19.21
C GLY A 197 -7.44 16.70 18.89
N SER A 198 -6.79 17.87 18.83
CA SER A 198 -5.37 18.00 18.42
C SER A 198 -4.40 17.22 19.29
N GLY A 199 -4.78 16.85 20.52
CA GLY A 199 -3.90 16.20 21.49
C GLY A 199 -2.61 16.99 21.66
N LYS A 200 -1.46 16.29 21.58
CA LYS A 200 -0.12 16.89 21.64
C LYS A 200 0.30 17.72 20.40
N GLY A 201 -0.62 17.98 19.47
CA GLY A 201 -0.40 18.86 18.33
C GLY A 201 0.39 18.30 17.15
N TYR A 202 0.80 17.01 17.15
CA TYR A 202 1.61 16.42 16.06
C TYR A 202 1.06 16.69 14.65
N LEU A 203 -0.25 16.49 14.45
CA LEU A 203 -0.88 16.68 13.15
C LEU A 203 -1.13 18.17 12.87
N THR A 204 -1.52 18.93 13.90
CA THR A 204 -1.69 20.38 13.82
C THR A 204 -0.43 21.08 13.30
N PHE A 205 0.73 20.82 13.92
CA PHE A 205 2.02 21.39 13.49
C PHE A 205 2.45 20.86 12.13
N ALA A 206 2.19 19.59 11.83
CA ALA A 206 2.51 19.01 10.53
C ALA A 206 1.72 19.67 9.38
N ILE A 207 0.42 19.94 9.56
CA ILE A 207 -0.40 20.67 8.59
C ILE A 207 0.11 22.09 8.42
N HIS A 208 0.35 22.78 9.55
CA HIS A 208 0.84 24.14 9.54
C HIS A 208 2.16 24.28 8.78
N ASP A 209 3.12 23.42 9.11
CA ASP A 209 4.43 23.40 8.45
C ASP A 209 4.29 23.10 6.96
N TRP A 210 3.53 22.06 6.61
CA TRP A 210 3.36 21.68 5.21
C TRP A 210 2.68 22.78 4.38
N LEU A 211 1.60 23.39 4.88
CA LEU A 211 0.91 24.47 4.18
C LEU A 211 1.81 25.70 3.99
N ARG A 212 2.53 26.12 5.03
CA ARG A 212 3.33 27.35 4.99
C ARG A 212 4.69 27.16 4.35
N HIS A 213 5.43 26.14 4.74
CA HIS A 213 6.82 25.92 4.30
C HIS A 213 6.92 25.09 3.03
N SER A 214 6.07 24.07 2.86
CA SER A 214 6.13 23.23 1.66
C SER A 214 5.26 23.77 0.52
N MET A 215 4.03 24.22 0.79
CA MET A 215 3.15 24.78 -0.25
C MET A 215 3.30 26.29 -0.45
N GLY A 216 3.80 27.04 0.53
CA GLY A 216 3.85 28.51 0.46
C GLY A 216 2.48 29.18 0.55
N VAL A 217 1.49 28.52 1.17
CA VAL A 217 0.15 29.06 1.38
C VAL A 217 0.15 29.88 2.67
N ASN A 218 -0.51 31.04 2.65
CA ASN A 218 -0.79 31.77 3.87
C ASN A 218 -1.85 31.02 4.70
N ALA A 219 -1.41 30.13 5.59
CA ALA A 219 -2.29 29.35 6.43
C ALA A 219 -2.25 29.76 7.90
N GLN A 220 -3.41 29.70 8.55
CA GLN A 220 -3.57 29.73 9.99
C GLN A 220 -4.19 28.40 10.44
N VAL A 221 -3.53 27.71 11.37
CA VAL A 221 -3.96 26.41 11.86
C VAL A 221 -4.18 26.52 13.37
N THR A 222 -5.37 26.13 13.82
CA THR A 222 -5.78 26.18 15.23
C THR A 222 -6.09 24.77 15.71
N GLY A 223 -5.35 24.28 16.71
CA GLY A 223 -5.66 23.04 17.42
C GLY A 223 -6.63 23.30 18.56
N VAL A 224 -7.65 22.44 18.71
CA VAL A 224 -8.65 22.49 19.77
C VAL A 224 -8.61 21.16 20.53
N GLU A 225 -8.25 21.19 21.81
CA GLU A 225 -8.24 20.02 22.69
C GLU A 225 -8.88 20.38 24.03
N LEU A 226 -9.66 19.44 24.56
CA LEU A 226 -10.44 19.63 25.80
C LEU A 226 -9.63 19.24 27.04
N ARG A 227 -8.61 18.40 26.88
CA ARG A 227 -7.73 17.92 27.96
C ARG A 227 -6.58 18.90 28.20
N PRO A 228 -6.54 19.60 29.35
CA PRO A 228 -5.51 20.61 29.61
C PRO A 228 -4.08 20.03 29.65
N ASP A 229 -3.92 18.79 30.12
CA ASP A 229 -2.65 18.07 30.22
C ASP A 229 -2.01 17.75 28.86
N MET A 230 -2.76 17.94 27.75
CA MET A 230 -2.28 17.71 26.39
C MET A 230 -1.87 18.98 25.66
N VAL A 231 -2.17 20.17 26.22
CA VAL A 231 -1.94 21.49 25.58
C VAL A 231 -0.86 22.30 26.31
N ALA A 232 -0.62 22.00 27.59
CA ALA A 232 0.33 22.71 28.46
C ALA A 232 1.79 22.30 28.26
#